data_AF-B2T060-F1
#
_entry.id   AF-B2T060-F1
#
_cell.length_a   1.000
_cell.length_b   1.000
_cell.length_c   1.000
_cell.angle_alpha   90.00
_cell.angle_beta   90.00
_cell.angle_gamma   90.00
#
_symmetry.space_group_name_H-M   'P 1'
#
loop_
_entity.id
_entity.type
_entity.pdbx_description
1 polymer ?
#
loop_
_entity_poly.entity_id
_entity_poly.type
_entity_poly.pdbx_seq_one_letter_code
_entity_poly.pdbx_strand_id
1 'polypeptide(L)'
;MRVFERPNVDSLIVAWREAGRCCYSEQRWVRAQASAAGICALSGNAFVAGQMVFKPLHINPAPVNHDACIAECSVPHLPEFAEAPID
;
A
#
# COMPACT_ATOMS: atom_id res chain seq x y z
N MET A 1 7.53 7.32 -0.09
CA MET A 1 6.66 6.29 -0.71
C MET A 1 5.70 6.98 -1.67
N ARG A 2 5.23 6.30 -2.71
CA ARG A 2 4.19 6.77 -3.65
C ARG A 2 3.28 5.60 -4.02
N VAL A 3 1.97 5.83 -4.10
CA VAL A 3 1.03 4.88 -4.72
C VAL A 3 1.02 5.15 -6.22
N PHE A 4 1.29 4.14 -7.03
CA PHE A 4 1.28 4.23 -8.49
C PHE A 4 -0.10 3.90 -9.07
N GLU A 5 -0.64 2.75 -8.66
CA GLU A 5 -1.84 2.19 -9.27
C GLU A 5 -2.73 1.54 -8.22
N ARG A 6 -4.03 1.48 -8.52
CA ARG A 6 -5.01 0.65 -7.83
C ARG A 6 -5.61 -0.32 -8.84
N PRO A 7 -4.99 -1.50 -9.07
CA PRO A 7 -5.47 -2.45 -10.08
C PRO A 7 -6.85 -3.02 -9.79
N ASN A 8 -7.31 -2.97 -8.53
CA ASN A 8 -8.66 -3.32 -8.13
C ASN A 8 -8.90 -2.83 -6.70
N VAL A 9 -10.12 -3.02 -6.21
CA VAL A 9 -10.50 -2.63 -4.84
C VAL A 9 -9.59 -3.24 -3.76
N ASP A 10 -9.01 -4.42 -4.01
CA ASP A 10 -8.26 -5.21 -3.03
C ASP A 10 -6.72 -5.13 -3.17
N SER A 11 -6.19 -4.31 -4.08
CA SER A 11 -4.74 -4.17 -4.22
C SER A 11 -4.25 -2.80 -4.67
N LEU A 12 -3.00 -2.49 -4.29
CA LEU A 12 -2.24 -1.31 -4.71
C LEU A 12 -0.88 -1.72 -5.26
N ILE A 13 -0.35 -0.91 -6.18
CA ILE A 13 1.07 -0.92 -6.55
C ILE A 13 1.73 0.32 -5.94
N VAL A 14 2.78 0.09 -5.16
CA VAL A 14 3.44 1.11 -4.32
C VAL A 14 4.94 1.14 -4.61
N ALA A 15 5.48 2.35 -4.83
CA ALA A 15 6.91 2.63 -4.74
C ALA A 15 7.28 2.91 -3.29
N TRP A 16 8.15 2.07 -2.72
CA TRP A 16 8.70 2.25 -1.39
C TRP A 16 10.19 2.57 -1.46
N ARG A 17 10.63 3.56 -0.69
CA ARG A 17 12.05 3.91 -0.55
C ARG A 17 12.31 4.35 0.88
N GLU A 18 13.25 3.66 1.52
CA GLU A 18 13.86 4.04 2.78
C GLU A 18 15.36 4.24 2.55
N ALA A 19 15.84 5.46 2.78
CA ALA A 19 17.25 5.78 2.60
C ALA A 19 18.13 4.88 3.47
N GLY A 20 19.12 4.22 2.85
CA GLY A 20 20.05 3.32 3.54
C GLY A 20 19.46 1.97 3.98
N ARG A 21 18.20 1.64 3.63
CA ARG A 21 17.56 0.37 4.00
C ARG A 21 17.06 -0.43 2.80
N CYS A 22 16.11 0.12 2.03
CA CYS A 22 15.50 -0.61 0.91
C CYS A 22 14.88 0.32 -0.13
N CYS A 23 14.73 -0.20 -1.36
CA CYS A 23 14.00 0.43 -2.45
C CYS A 23 13.20 -0.66 -3.18
N TYR A 24 11.89 -0.50 -3.24
CA TYR A 24 10.98 -1.34 -4.02
C TYR A 24 10.26 -0.43 -5.01
N SER A 25 10.58 -0.57 -6.31
CA SER A 25 10.00 0.29 -7.35
C SER A 25 8.51 0.01 -7.56
N GLU A 26 8.13 -1.27 -7.66
CA GLU A 26 6.75 -1.70 -7.83
C GLU A 26 6.47 -2.85 -6.86
N GLN A 27 5.91 -2.53 -5.71
CA GLN A 27 5.53 -3.52 -4.71
C GLN A 27 4.02 -3.67 -4.68
N ARG A 28 3.54 -4.92 -4.74
CA ARG A 28 2.12 -5.21 -4.57
C ARG A 28 1.75 -5.18 -3.09
N TRP A 29 0.69 -4.46 -2.77
CA TRP A 29 0.07 -4.40 -1.46
C TRP A 29 -1.36 -4.92 -1.54
N VAL A 30 -1.79 -5.69 -0.54
CA VAL A 30 -3.09 -6.36 -0.49
C VAL A 30 -3.95 -5.79 0.62
N ARG A 31 -5.26 -5.68 0.35
CA ARG A 31 -6.24 -5.20 1.32
C ARG A 31 -6.42 -6.22 2.44
N ALA A 32 -6.49 -5.73 3.67
CA ALA A 32 -6.69 -6.51 4.87
C ALA A 32 -7.37 -5.66 5.96
N GLN A 33 -7.95 -6.34 6.94
CA GLN A 33 -8.39 -5.68 8.17
C GLN A 33 -7.20 -5.53 9.14
N ALA A 34 -7.02 -4.34 9.71
CA ALA A 34 -5.96 -4.10 10.68
C ALA A 34 -6.21 -4.89 11.98
N SER A 35 -5.25 -5.72 12.38
CA SER A 35 -5.32 -6.48 13.65
C SER A 35 -5.06 -5.61 14.88
N ALA A 36 -4.39 -4.47 14.71
CA ALA A 36 -4.05 -3.52 15.76
C ALA A 36 -4.14 -2.08 15.22
N ALA A 37 -4.18 -1.10 16.12
CA ALA A 37 -4.04 0.31 15.75
C ALA A 37 -2.60 0.60 15.27
N GLY A 38 -2.43 1.65 14.47
CA GLY A 38 -1.13 2.00 13.91
C GLY A 38 -1.13 3.32 13.16
N ILE A 39 -0.04 3.59 12.44
CA ILE A 39 0.15 4.80 11.65
C ILE A 39 0.15 4.45 10.17
N CYS A 40 -0.68 5.15 9.40
CA CYS A 40 -0.72 5.02 7.95
C CYS A 40 0.62 5.50 7.37
N ALA A 41 1.35 4.61 6.69
CA ALA A 41 2.63 4.94 6.09
C ALA A 41 2.53 6.02 5.01
N LEU A 42 1.34 6.21 4.40
CA LEU A 42 1.11 7.17 3.34
C LEU A 42 0.80 8.57 3.87
N SER A 43 -0.16 8.69 4.80
CA SER A 43 -0.64 9.97 5.30
C SER A 43 0.01 10.40 6.63
N GLY A 44 0.63 9.48 7.36
CA GLY A 44 1.12 9.71 8.73
C GLY A 44 0.01 9.75 9.79
N ASN A 45 -1.25 9.61 9.39
CA ASN A 45 -2.39 9.63 10.30
C ASN A 45 -2.58 8.28 11.00
N ALA A 46 -3.12 8.30 12.22
CA ALA A 46 -3.47 7.09 12.94
C ALA A 46 -4.66 6.36 12.32
N PHE A 47 -4.67 5.03 12.45
CA PHE A 47 -5.82 4.17 12.19
C PHE A 47 -6.06 3.25 13.40
N VAL A 48 -7.28 2.74 13.54
CA VAL A 48 -7.67 1.84 14.62
C VAL A 48 -7.70 0.37 14.16
N ALA A 49 -7.65 -0.56 15.12
CA ALA A 49 -7.90 -1.97 14.84
C ALA A 49 -9.29 -2.15 14.21
N GLY A 50 -9.42 -3.08 13.28
CA GLY A 50 -10.65 -3.32 12.53
C GLY A 50 -10.82 -2.44 11.28
N GLN A 51 -10.03 -1.37 11.12
CA GLN A 51 -10.06 -0.53 9.92
C GLN A 51 -9.44 -1.24 8.71
N MET A 52 -9.95 -0.97 7.51
CA MET A 52 -9.35 -1.48 6.27
C MET A 52 -8.02 -0.78 5.98
N VAL A 53 -7.01 -1.60 5.70
CA VAL A 53 -5.65 -1.18 5.37
C VAL A 53 -5.14 -2.00 4.19
N PHE A 54 -4.10 -1.51 3.53
CA PHE A 54 -3.28 -2.29 2.62
C PHE A 54 -1.96 -2.63 3.30
N LYS A 55 -1.46 -3.85 3.09
CA LYS A 55 -0.17 -4.34 3.59
C LYS A 55 0.70 -4.87 2.44
N PRO A 56 2.04 -4.80 2.51
CA PRO A 56 2.89 -5.44 1.52
C PRO A 56 2.54 -6.92 1.40
N LEU A 57 2.50 -7.43 0.16
CA LEU A 57 2.37 -8.85 -0.06
C LEU A 57 3.58 -9.56 0.58
N HIS A 58 3.32 -10.46 1.52
CA HIS A 58 4.35 -11.30 2.11
C HIS A 58 4.82 -12.34 1.09
N ILE A 59 5.99 -12.09 0.50
CA ILE A 59 6.79 -13.09 -0.21
C ILE A 59 7.91 -13.58 0.71
N ASN A 60 8.49 -14.76 0.50
CA ASN A 60 9.60 -15.28 1.32
C ASN A 60 10.95 -14.99 0.66
N PRO A 61 11.90 -14.28 1.32
CA PRO A 61 11.81 -13.69 2.65
C PRO A 61 10.91 -12.45 2.70
N ALA A 62 10.31 -12.20 3.86
CA ALA A 62 9.42 -11.05 4.06
C ALA A 62 10.15 -9.74 3.72
N PRO A 63 9.47 -8.79 3.06
CA PRO A 63 10.09 -7.51 2.73
C PRO A 63 10.39 -6.71 4.00
N VAL A 64 11.36 -5.81 3.94
CA VAL A 64 11.79 -4.99 5.09
C VAL A 64 10.63 -4.18 5.66
N ASN A 65 9.70 -3.74 4.81
CA ASN A 65 8.55 -2.93 5.19
C ASN A 65 7.28 -3.75 5.52
N HIS A 66 7.38 -5.05 5.79
CA HIS A 66 6.23 -5.94 5.99
C HIS A 66 5.22 -5.51 7.07
N ASP A 67 5.68 -4.77 8.08
CA ASP A 67 4.82 -4.21 9.13
C ASP A 67 4.09 -2.92 8.73
N ALA A 68 4.46 -2.31 7.60
CA ALA A 68 3.85 -1.08 7.14
C ALA A 68 2.40 -1.31 6.70
N CYS A 69 1.54 -0.34 7.00
CA CYS A 69 0.12 -0.35 6.66
C CYS A 69 -0.25 0.98 5.99
N ILE A 70 -1.09 0.94 4.97
CA ILE A 70 -1.70 2.12 4.36
C ILE A 70 -3.20 2.07 4.66
N ALA A 71 -3.73 3.02 5.43
CA ALA A 71 -5.17 3.14 5.65
C ALA A 71 -5.90 3.35 4.33
N GLU A 72 -6.95 2.56 4.05
CA GLU A 72 -7.67 2.64 2.78
C GLU A 72 -8.26 4.05 2.54
N CYS A 73 -8.73 4.72 3.59
CA CYS A 73 -9.23 6.10 3.51
C CYS A 73 -8.17 7.15 3.15
N SER A 74 -6.88 6.80 3.21
CA SER A 74 -5.77 7.68 2.81
C SER A 74 -5.33 7.46 1.36
N VAL A 75 -5.86 6.44 0.67
CA VAL A 75 -5.50 6.16 -0.72
C VAL A 75 -6.22 7.19 -1.61
N PRO A 76 -5.48 7.95 -2.45
CA PRO A 76 -6.10 8.90 -3.37
C PRO A 76 -6.98 8.15 -4.37
N HIS A 77 -7.98 8.84 -4.92
CA HIS A 77 -8.76 8.30 -6.03
C HIS A 77 -7.84 8.15 -7.25
N LEU A 78 -7.40 6.92 -7.51
CA LEU A 78 -6.66 6.55 -8.70
C LEU A 78 -7.64 5.85 -9.65
N PRO A 79 -7.56 6.10 -10.96
CA PRO A 79 -8.36 5.34 -11.91
C PRO A 79 -8.06 3.84 -11.74
N GLU A 80 -9.11 3.05 -11.57
CA GLU A 80 -9.01 1.59 -11.60
C GLU A 80 -8.64 1.20 -13.02
N PHE A 81 -7.37 0.86 -13.22
CA PHE A 81 -6.70 0.82 -14.51
C PHE A 81 -6.64 2.20 -15.18
N ALA A 82 -5.42 2.69 -15.43
CA ALA A 82 -5.25 3.58 -16.56
C ALA A 82 -5.58 2.72 -17.80
N GLU A 83 -6.83 2.72 -18.27
CA GLU A 83 -7.13 2.29 -19.62
C GLU A 83 -6.26 3.18 -20.53
N ALA A 84 -5.23 2.60 -21.12
CA ALA A 84 -4.53 3.25 -22.20
C ALA A 84 -5.58 3.57 -23.28
N PRO A 85 -5.55 4.76 -23.92
CA PRO A 85 -6.41 5.02 -25.06
C PRO A 85 -6.30 3.87 -26.05
N ILE A 86 -7.45 3.29 -26.42
CA ILE A 86 -7.51 2.38 -27.57
C ILE A 86 -7.29 3.29 -28.79
N ASP A 87 -6.11 3.18 -29.41
CA ASP A 87 -5.79 3.78 -30.71
C ASP A 87 -6.70 3.24 -31.83
#